data_AF-A0AAX4KNN1-F1
#
_entry.id   AF-A0AAX4KNN1-F1
#
_cell.length_a   1.000
_cell.length_b   1.000
_cell.length_c   1.000
_cell.angle_alpha   90.00
_cell.angle_beta   90.00
_cell.angle_gamma   90.00
#
_symmetry.space_group_name_H-M   'P 1'
#
loop_
_entity.id
_entity.type
_entity.pdbx_description
1 polymer ?
#
loop_
_entity_poly.entity_id
_entity_poly.type
_entity_poly.pdbx_seq_one_letter_code
_entity_poly.pdbx_strand_id
1 'polypeptide(L)'
;MRVTSYLTLPVLLLASSALAESSRTASQISQDAGKLLAAGSYIEAARAYGEAIELDPTSYVNYYKRATAYLSAGRHSAALDDFDQILKINPSFAQAHLQKAKILAKEGDFEKAQSELKAYGKSKSDNESEELIHSVKLAAGASKSAHKAKKNKEWHVCVDHATKALEVGPNSAELRELRVECATELGDVQAVYGDLSRLASLNPSSTLYPVKLTYISYFLLKSDSAISHIKQCLHYDPDSKSCKKLHRLIKNFDKDLAKIRNFVEGNVYRSAIKIFEGESGLLERFETALDSAMQPNEDGVIYLDKKFRPKETSEMRLEIYGLACKAFIGTGDLSNKKRYKWCEITLELDENNVEGLIARGEKLLKDENYEEAVRVLERAFENTGRTRQDVLNRVQKAQRLLKQSRQKDYYKVLGVPRDADERTIKKAFRKAAKVAHPDVGGSEEKMAALNEAYEVLSDPELKARYDNGDDPNDPHQGAGHNPFAHHGGGMPFQFFQQGGGFPGGQFPGGGGGQKFHFQWGG
;
A
#
# COMPACT_ATOMS: atom_id res chain seq x y z
N MET A 1 60.84 -98.56 34.01
CA MET A 1 60.01 -98.30 35.20
C MET A 1 58.93 -97.29 34.83
N ARG A 2 57.72 -97.51 35.33
CA ARG A 2 56.46 -96.79 35.03
C ARG A 2 56.51 -95.30 35.37
N VAL A 3 55.59 -94.54 34.76
CA VAL A 3 54.72 -93.44 35.30
C VAL A 3 54.31 -92.58 34.07
N THR A 4 53.14 -92.79 33.45
CA THR A 4 51.88 -91.99 33.55
C THR A 4 52.09 -90.47 33.42
N SER A 5 51.27 -89.63 32.78
CA SER A 5 50.07 -89.70 31.94
C SER A 5 49.69 -88.24 31.59
N TYR A 6 48.86 -88.06 30.57
CA TYR A 6 48.00 -86.91 30.24
C TYR A 6 48.50 -85.74 29.36
N LEU A 7 47.78 -85.64 28.24
CA LEU A 7 47.61 -84.50 27.34
C LEU A 7 47.34 -83.18 28.08
N THR A 8 47.94 -82.10 27.59
CA THR A 8 47.33 -80.76 27.62
C THR A 8 47.61 -80.07 26.28
N LEU A 9 46.55 -79.67 25.57
CA LEU A 9 46.60 -78.80 24.38
C LEU A 9 47.12 -77.41 24.78
N PRO A 10 47.98 -76.75 23.99
CA PRO A 10 48.22 -75.33 24.16
C PRO A 10 47.04 -74.56 23.58
N VAL A 11 46.24 -73.97 24.47
CA VAL A 11 45.21 -72.97 24.15
C VAL A 11 45.89 -71.78 23.51
N LEU A 12 45.55 -71.52 22.24
CA LEU A 12 45.86 -70.29 21.53
C LEU A 12 45.22 -69.12 22.29
N LEU A 13 46.02 -68.33 23.00
CA LEU A 13 45.60 -67.03 23.53
C LEU A 13 45.42 -66.08 22.34
N LEU A 14 44.20 -66.06 21.79
CA LEU A 14 43.73 -64.93 21.00
C LEU A 14 43.67 -63.73 21.95
N ALA A 15 44.70 -62.89 21.89
CA ALA A 15 44.63 -61.53 22.42
C ALA A 15 43.54 -60.80 21.62
N SER A 16 42.31 -60.82 22.15
CA SER A 16 41.27 -59.90 21.75
C SER A 16 41.74 -58.50 22.12
N SER A 17 42.34 -57.80 21.16
CA SER A 17 42.45 -56.35 21.20
C SER A 17 41.03 -55.80 21.14
N ALA A 18 40.38 -55.72 22.29
CA ALA A 18 39.23 -54.86 22.48
C ALA A 18 39.68 -53.46 22.05
N LEU A 19 39.15 -53.00 20.92
CA LEU A 19 39.11 -51.58 20.60
C LEU A 19 38.35 -50.93 21.76
N ALA A 20 39.08 -50.39 22.72
CA ALA A 20 38.52 -49.50 23.71
C ALA A 20 38.06 -48.26 22.94
N GLU A 21 36.80 -48.22 22.53
CA GLU A 21 36.10 -46.96 22.32
C GLU A 21 36.24 -46.19 23.63
N SER A 22 37.12 -45.19 23.62
CA SER A 22 37.25 -44.25 24.73
C SER A 22 35.89 -43.54 24.85
N SER A 23 35.03 -44.04 25.73
CA SER A 23 33.75 -43.40 26.02
C SER A 23 34.05 -42.02 26.58
N ARG A 24 33.66 -40.99 25.84
CA ARG A 24 33.87 -39.60 26.26
C ARG A 24 33.08 -39.38 27.55
N THR A 25 33.72 -38.76 28.53
CA THR A 25 33.05 -38.38 29.78
C THR A 25 32.07 -37.24 29.55
N ALA A 26 31.03 -37.13 30.38
CA ALA A 26 30.08 -36.01 30.33
C ALA A 26 30.78 -34.64 30.36
N SER A 27 31.86 -34.51 31.15
CA SER A 27 32.65 -33.27 31.24
C SER A 27 33.35 -32.90 29.92
N GLN A 28 33.94 -33.87 29.23
CA GLN A 28 34.58 -33.65 27.92
C GLN A 28 33.55 -33.23 26.87
N ILE A 29 32.40 -33.91 26.83
CA ILE A 29 31.30 -33.56 25.91
C ILE A 29 30.80 -32.14 26.21
N SER A 30 30.60 -31.77 27.47
CA SER A 30 30.20 -30.41 27.87
C SER A 30 31.23 -29.34 27.49
N GLN A 31 32.53 -29.66 27.52
CA GLN A 31 33.57 -28.72 27.11
C GLN A 31 33.54 -28.49 25.59
N ASP A 32 33.39 -29.54 24.80
CA ASP A 32 33.26 -29.44 23.35
C ASP A 32 31.96 -28.72 22.94
N ALA A 33 30.85 -29.01 23.62
CA ALA A 33 29.60 -28.27 23.48
C ALA A 33 29.77 -26.77 23.79
N GLY A 34 30.63 -26.42 24.76
CA GLY A 34 31.02 -25.04 25.05
C GLY A 34 31.72 -24.34 23.90
N LYS A 35 32.59 -25.05 23.17
CA LYS A 35 33.25 -24.51 21.97
C LYS A 35 32.25 -24.26 20.85
N LEU A 36 31.31 -25.18 20.64
CA LEU A 36 30.23 -25.03 19.65
C LEU A 36 29.34 -23.82 19.98
N LEU A 37 29.01 -23.64 21.27
CA LEU A 37 28.24 -22.49 21.74
C LEU A 37 28.98 -21.18 21.47
N ALA A 38 30.28 -21.12 21.79
CA ALA A 38 31.12 -19.94 21.52
C ALA A 38 31.30 -19.66 20.01
N ALA A 39 31.24 -20.69 19.18
CA ALA A 39 31.30 -20.57 17.72
C ALA A 39 29.96 -20.15 17.07
N GLY A 40 28.88 -20.02 17.85
CA GLY A 40 27.55 -19.67 17.33
C GLY A 40 26.73 -20.84 16.80
N SER A 41 27.25 -22.08 16.88
CA SER A 41 26.54 -23.30 16.48
C SER A 41 25.55 -23.74 17.55
N TYR A 42 24.52 -22.93 17.79
CA TYR A 42 23.61 -23.08 18.95
C TYR A 42 22.84 -24.40 18.99
N ILE A 43 22.33 -24.89 17.86
CA ILE A 43 21.56 -26.14 17.80
C ILE A 43 22.47 -27.36 18.04
N GLU A 44 23.68 -27.34 17.50
CA GLU A 44 24.66 -28.42 17.69
C GLU A 44 25.18 -28.42 19.12
N ALA A 45 25.45 -27.25 19.68
CA ALA A 45 25.80 -27.09 21.09
C ALA A 45 24.69 -27.65 21.99
N ALA A 46 23.43 -27.34 21.71
CA ALA A 46 22.30 -27.85 22.48
C ALA A 46 22.19 -29.38 22.42
N ARG A 47 22.44 -29.99 21.24
CA ARG A 47 22.48 -31.44 21.07
C ARG A 47 23.61 -32.08 21.89
N ALA A 48 24.83 -31.54 21.80
CA ALA A 48 25.99 -32.03 22.54
C ALA A 48 25.80 -31.90 24.07
N TYR A 49 25.21 -30.79 24.55
CA TYR A 49 24.81 -30.71 25.96
C TYR A 49 23.72 -31.73 26.32
N GLY A 50 22.84 -32.09 25.39
CA GLY A 50 21.89 -33.19 25.58
C GLY A 50 22.57 -34.53 25.83
N GLU A 51 23.57 -34.87 25.02
CA GLU A 51 24.40 -36.08 25.22
C GLU A 51 25.11 -36.04 26.58
N ALA A 52 25.65 -34.89 26.98
CA ALA A 52 26.27 -34.74 28.30
C ALA A 52 25.28 -34.89 29.46
N ILE A 53 24.02 -34.47 29.27
CA ILE A 53 22.93 -34.62 30.25
C ILE A 53 22.48 -36.08 30.37
N GLU A 54 22.49 -36.85 29.28
CA GLU A 54 22.18 -38.28 29.34
C GLU A 54 23.20 -39.05 30.21
N LEU A 55 24.47 -38.64 30.17
CA LEU A 55 25.54 -39.21 30.98
C LEU A 55 25.57 -38.70 32.43
N ASP A 56 25.16 -37.44 32.66
CA ASP A 56 25.00 -36.86 33.99
C ASP A 56 23.70 -36.03 34.08
N PRO A 57 22.58 -36.69 34.44
CA PRO A 57 21.27 -36.04 34.54
C PRO A 57 21.13 -35.08 35.73
N THR A 58 22.13 -35.02 36.62
CA THR A 58 22.08 -34.21 37.85
C THR A 58 22.80 -32.88 37.69
N SER A 59 23.52 -32.68 36.59
CA SER A 59 24.26 -31.44 36.34
C SER A 59 23.36 -30.31 35.86
N TYR A 60 22.89 -29.48 36.80
CA TYR A 60 22.16 -28.25 36.49
C TYR A 60 22.95 -27.30 35.58
N VAL A 61 24.28 -27.37 35.59
CA VAL A 61 25.16 -26.56 34.72
C VAL A 61 24.99 -26.96 33.25
N ASN A 62 24.87 -28.26 32.96
CA ASN A 62 24.67 -28.73 31.59
C ASN A 62 23.29 -28.30 31.07
N TYR A 63 22.24 -28.42 31.90
CA TYR A 63 20.92 -27.87 31.58
C TYR A 63 20.97 -26.36 31.33
N TYR A 64 21.69 -25.59 32.17
CA TYR A 64 21.81 -24.13 32.02
C TYR A 64 22.48 -23.74 30.71
N LYS A 65 23.56 -24.43 30.34
CA LYS A 65 24.28 -24.19 29.09
C LYS A 65 23.44 -24.60 27.88
N ARG A 66 22.68 -25.69 27.96
CA ARG A 66 21.73 -26.10 26.91
C ARG A 66 20.59 -25.09 26.76
N ALA A 67 20.01 -24.62 27.86
CA ALA A 67 18.99 -23.58 27.85
C ALA A 67 19.50 -22.29 27.20
N THR A 68 20.75 -21.90 27.49
CA THR A 68 21.40 -20.73 26.87
C THR A 68 21.62 -20.92 25.36
N ALA A 69 21.99 -22.12 24.94
CA ALA A 69 22.08 -22.48 23.53
C ALA A 69 20.69 -22.41 22.85
N TYR A 70 19.64 -22.92 23.50
CA TYR A 70 18.27 -22.80 22.99
C TYR A 70 17.79 -21.36 22.90
N LEU A 71 18.08 -20.52 23.90
CA LEU A 71 17.77 -19.09 23.87
C LEU A 71 18.44 -18.40 22.68
N SER A 72 19.72 -18.67 22.46
CA SER A 72 20.48 -18.12 21.33
C SER A 72 19.97 -18.60 19.97
N ALA A 73 19.36 -19.79 19.94
CA ALA A 73 18.67 -20.34 18.79
C ALA A 73 17.19 -19.91 18.64
N GLY A 74 16.66 -19.07 19.54
CA GLY A 74 15.25 -18.66 19.56
C GLY A 74 14.25 -19.74 19.99
N ARG A 75 14.71 -20.87 20.55
CA ARG A 75 13.87 -21.98 21.03
C ARG A 75 13.44 -21.76 22.48
N HIS A 76 12.57 -20.77 22.69
CA HIS A 76 12.13 -20.35 24.02
C HIS A 76 11.45 -21.45 24.85
N SER A 77 10.56 -22.25 24.25
CA SER A 77 9.87 -23.34 24.96
C SER A 77 10.85 -24.39 25.49
N ALA A 78 11.80 -24.84 24.67
CA ALA A 78 12.80 -25.82 25.10
C ALA A 78 13.74 -25.25 26.18
N ALA A 79 14.04 -23.95 26.13
CA ALA A 79 14.81 -23.30 27.19
C ALA A 79 14.04 -23.23 28.51
N LEU A 80 12.73 -22.94 28.49
CA LEU A 80 11.88 -22.94 29.68
C LEU A 80 11.86 -24.32 30.37
N ASP A 81 11.73 -25.40 29.59
CA ASP A 81 11.76 -26.77 30.11
C ASP A 81 13.08 -27.05 30.84
N ASP A 82 14.22 -26.65 30.26
CA ASP A 82 15.53 -26.81 30.89
C ASP A 82 15.67 -25.96 32.15
N PHE A 83 15.12 -24.75 32.20
CA PHE A 83 15.10 -23.94 33.41
C PHE A 83 14.23 -24.56 34.52
N ASP A 84 13.11 -25.20 34.17
CA ASP A 84 12.32 -25.94 35.14
C ASP A 84 13.09 -27.15 35.70
N GLN A 85 13.87 -27.85 34.88
CA GLN A 85 14.75 -28.92 35.37
C GLN A 85 15.85 -28.39 36.29
N ILE A 86 16.45 -27.26 35.97
CA ILE A 86 17.45 -26.60 36.84
C ILE A 86 16.85 -26.29 38.20
N LEU A 87 15.62 -25.77 38.26
CA LEU A 87 14.95 -25.44 39.51
C LEU A 87 14.49 -26.68 40.29
N LYS A 88 14.25 -27.82 39.63
CA LYS A 88 14.03 -29.12 40.30
C LYS A 88 15.30 -29.65 40.95
N ILE A 89 16.45 -29.53 40.27
CA ILE A 89 17.76 -30.00 40.76
C ILE A 89 18.31 -29.06 41.83
N ASN A 90 18.24 -27.75 41.58
CA ASN A 90 18.73 -26.69 42.46
C ASN A 90 17.67 -25.58 42.59
N PRO A 91 16.74 -25.68 43.56
CA PRO A 91 15.71 -24.68 43.80
C PRO A 91 16.24 -23.28 44.18
N SER A 92 17.50 -23.18 44.61
CA SER A 92 18.12 -21.91 45.01
C SER A 92 18.79 -21.15 43.85
N PHE A 93 18.76 -21.70 42.64
CA PHE A 93 19.45 -21.10 41.49
C PHE A 93 18.68 -19.90 40.94
N ALA A 94 18.88 -18.74 41.54
CA ALA A 94 18.19 -17.49 41.23
C ALA A 94 18.23 -17.12 39.73
N GLN A 95 19.37 -17.34 39.06
CA GLN A 95 19.52 -16.96 37.65
C GLN A 95 18.52 -17.68 36.72
N ALA A 96 18.07 -18.90 37.05
CA ALA A 96 17.02 -19.55 36.26
C ALA A 96 15.70 -18.78 36.33
N HIS A 97 15.30 -18.28 37.50
CA HIS A 97 14.09 -17.45 37.65
C HIS A 97 14.16 -16.18 36.79
N LEU A 98 15.31 -15.48 36.77
CA LEU A 98 15.47 -14.28 35.94
C LEU A 98 15.37 -14.60 34.44
N GLN A 99 15.99 -15.70 33.98
CA GLN A 99 15.91 -16.09 32.56
C GLN A 99 14.50 -16.52 32.17
N LYS A 100 13.81 -17.30 32.99
CA LYS A 100 12.39 -17.65 32.78
C LYS A 100 11.53 -16.39 32.71
N ALA A 101 11.69 -15.46 33.63
CA ALA A 101 10.95 -14.20 33.63
C ALA A 101 11.15 -13.41 32.33
N LYS A 102 12.40 -13.29 31.84
CA LYS A 102 12.72 -12.60 30.57
C LYS A 102 12.03 -13.26 29.38
N ILE A 103 12.01 -14.59 29.32
CA ILE A 103 11.32 -15.34 28.26
C ILE A 103 9.81 -15.12 28.35
N LEU A 104 9.22 -15.35 29.52
CA LEU A 104 7.79 -15.21 29.76
C LEU A 104 7.30 -13.79 29.47
N ALA A 105 8.07 -12.76 29.84
CA ALA A 105 7.77 -11.38 29.52
C ALA A 105 7.69 -11.15 28.00
N LYS A 106 8.66 -11.67 27.23
CA LYS A 106 8.67 -11.56 25.76
C LYS A 106 7.52 -12.28 25.08
N GLU A 107 7.10 -13.42 25.62
CA GLU A 107 5.93 -14.18 25.16
C GLU A 107 4.59 -13.54 25.60
N GLY A 108 4.61 -12.55 26.49
CA GLY A 108 3.43 -11.84 27.01
C GLY A 108 2.78 -12.50 28.24
N ASP A 109 3.39 -13.55 28.78
CA ASP A 109 2.97 -14.25 30.00
C ASP A 109 3.33 -13.44 31.26
N PHE A 110 2.83 -12.22 31.36
CA PHE A 110 3.29 -11.24 32.36
C PHE A 110 3.05 -11.68 33.81
N GLU A 111 1.97 -12.39 34.11
CA GLU A 111 1.67 -12.87 35.48
C GLU A 111 2.69 -13.92 35.94
N LYS A 112 3.06 -14.85 35.05
CA LYS A 112 4.11 -15.83 35.32
C LYS A 112 5.46 -15.14 35.42
N ALA A 113 5.75 -14.19 34.52
CA ALA A 113 6.98 -13.40 34.57
C ALA A 113 7.12 -12.65 35.91
N GLN A 114 6.07 -12.02 36.42
CA GLN A 114 6.08 -11.37 37.74
C GLN A 114 6.34 -12.36 38.87
N SER A 115 5.76 -13.57 38.79
CA SER A 115 5.98 -14.62 39.79
C SER A 115 7.44 -15.07 39.84
N GLU A 116 8.06 -15.26 38.67
CA GLU A 116 9.48 -15.62 38.54
C GLU A 116 10.39 -14.46 39.00
N LEU A 117 10.09 -13.21 38.65
CA LEU A 117 10.86 -12.05 39.14
C LEU A 117 10.76 -11.88 40.66
N LYS A 118 9.59 -12.17 41.24
CA LYS A 118 9.43 -12.18 42.70
C LYS A 118 10.27 -13.28 43.35
N ALA A 119 10.42 -14.43 42.71
CA ALA A 119 11.30 -15.50 43.19
C ALA A 119 12.78 -15.08 43.10
N TYR A 120 13.19 -14.44 42.00
CA TYR A 120 14.54 -13.87 41.85
C TYR A 120 14.87 -12.84 42.95
N GLY A 121 13.97 -11.88 43.16
CA GLY A 121 14.12 -10.79 44.13
C GLY A 121 14.27 -11.22 45.60
N LYS A 122 13.90 -12.47 45.94
CA LYS A 122 14.14 -13.03 47.29
C LYS A 122 15.60 -13.37 47.53
N SER A 123 16.36 -13.67 46.48
CA SER A 123 17.76 -14.11 46.57
C SER A 123 18.73 -13.02 46.12
N LYS A 124 18.37 -12.23 45.11
CA LYS A 124 19.23 -11.22 44.51
C LYS A 124 18.38 -10.08 43.95
N SER A 125 18.85 -8.84 44.13
CA SER A 125 18.30 -7.65 43.46
C SER A 125 19.43 -6.92 42.77
N ASP A 126 19.20 -6.52 41.53
CA ASP A 126 20.10 -5.66 40.75
C ASP A 126 19.26 -4.71 39.88
N ASN A 127 19.85 -3.60 39.44
CA ASN A 127 19.13 -2.55 38.70
C ASN A 127 18.41 -3.09 37.45
N GLU A 128 19.04 -4.01 36.72
CA GLU A 128 18.45 -4.59 35.49
C GLU A 128 17.17 -5.38 35.83
N SER A 129 17.19 -6.16 36.92
CA SER A 129 16.02 -6.90 37.38
C SER A 129 14.91 -5.99 37.91
N GLU A 130 15.23 -4.87 38.55
CA GLU A 130 14.26 -3.89 39.04
C GLU A 130 13.56 -3.15 37.90
N GLU A 131 14.31 -2.77 36.86
CA GLU A 131 13.75 -2.20 35.63
C GLU A 131 12.81 -3.19 34.93
N LEU A 132 13.21 -4.47 34.84
CA LEU A 132 12.37 -5.52 34.27
C LEU A 132 11.10 -5.76 35.10
N ILE A 133 11.18 -5.73 36.44
CA ILE A 133 10.01 -5.81 37.32
C ILE A 133 9.03 -4.67 37.02
N HIS A 134 9.55 -3.46 36.89
CA HIS A 134 8.73 -2.29 36.59
C HIS A 134 8.05 -2.40 35.22
N SER A 135 8.82 -2.74 34.17
CA SER A 135 8.28 -2.83 32.80
C SER A 135 7.24 -3.95 32.66
N VAL A 136 7.48 -5.12 33.25
CA VAL A 136 6.51 -6.25 33.25
C VAL A 136 5.25 -5.89 34.02
N LYS A 137 5.36 -5.14 35.13
CA LYS A 137 4.19 -4.66 35.88
C LYS A 137 3.33 -3.69 35.06
N LEU A 138 3.96 -2.75 34.36
CA LEU A 138 3.27 -1.83 33.47
C LEU A 138 2.62 -2.56 32.30
N ALA A 139 3.33 -3.49 31.66
CA ALA A 139 2.82 -4.29 30.55
C ALA A 139 1.63 -5.18 30.96
N ALA A 140 1.68 -5.79 32.15
CA ALA A 140 0.54 -6.54 32.70
C ALA A 140 -0.68 -5.64 32.93
N GLY A 141 -0.49 -4.43 33.48
CA GLY A 141 -1.55 -3.45 33.63
C GLY A 141 -2.15 -3.03 32.30
N ALA A 142 -1.29 -2.76 31.30
CA ALA A 142 -1.70 -2.40 29.95
C ALA A 142 -2.47 -3.56 29.28
N SER A 143 -2.00 -4.80 29.38
CA SER A 143 -2.71 -5.98 28.86
C SER A 143 -4.12 -6.11 29.43
N LYS A 144 -4.28 -5.95 30.76
CA LYS A 144 -5.59 -5.96 31.42
C LYS A 144 -6.49 -4.81 30.94
N SER A 145 -5.93 -3.61 30.83
CA SER A 145 -6.66 -2.44 30.31
C SER A 145 -7.09 -2.63 28.86
N ALA A 146 -6.26 -3.24 28.00
CA ALA A 146 -6.60 -3.52 26.60
C ALA A 146 -7.80 -4.48 26.50
N HIS A 147 -7.79 -5.58 27.27
CA HIS A 147 -8.91 -6.52 27.32
C HIS A 147 -10.20 -5.87 27.85
N LYS A 148 -10.09 -5.02 28.88
CA LYS A 148 -11.22 -4.26 29.41
C LYS A 148 -11.78 -3.28 28.37
N ALA A 149 -10.89 -2.55 27.68
CA ALA A 149 -11.26 -1.61 26.64
C ALA A 149 -11.97 -2.32 25.47
N LYS A 150 -11.48 -3.49 25.03
CA LYS A 150 -12.17 -4.35 24.05
C LYS A 150 -13.59 -4.70 24.51
N LYS A 151 -13.75 -5.16 25.76
CA LYS A 151 -15.07 -5.49 26.32
C LYS A 151 -16.02 -4.29 26.33
N ASN A 152 -15.48 -3.09 26.61
CA ASN A 152 -16.21 -1.83 26.61
C ASN A 152 -16.39 -1.21 25.22
N LYS A 153 -15.81 -1.80 24.16
CA LYS A 153 -15.78 -1.28 22.78
C LYS A 153 -15.04 0.07 22.64
N GLU A 154 -14.09 0.34 23.53
CA GLU A 154 -13.20 1.51 23.49
C GLU A 154 -11.98 1.19 22.60
N TRP A 155 -12.19 1.15 21.28
CA TRP A 155 -11.22 0.57 20.34
C TRP A 155 -9.86 1.26 20.29
N HIS A 156 -9.82 2.60 20.30
CA HIS A 156 -8.56 3.36 20.36
C HIS A 156 -7.77 3.03 21.63
N VAL A 157 -8.45 3.02 22.78
CA VAL A 157 -7.84 2.69 24.09
C VAL A 157 -7.34 1.25 24.10
N CYS A 158 -8.07 0.32 23.47
CA CYS A 158 -7.62 -1.06 23.31
C CYS A 158 -6.32 -1.13 22.51
N VAL A 159 -6.24 -0.48 21.34
CA VAL A 159 -5.05 -0.48 20.49
C VAL A 159 -3.85 0.14 21.21
N ASP A 160 -4.04 1.25 21.91
CA ASP A 160 -2.97 1.94 22.65
C ASP A 160 -2.40 1.06 23.76
N HIS A 161 -3.27 0.44 24.57
CA HIS A 161 -2.83 -0.42 25.66
C HIS A 161 -2.24 -1.74 25.16
N ALA A 162 -2.78 -2.33 24.09
CA ALA A 162 -2.19 -3.52 23.47
C ALA A 162 -0.80 -3.20 22.91
N THR A 163 -0.62 -2.02 22.30
CA THR A 163 0.69 -1.55 21.80
C THR A 163 1.71 -1.43 22.93
N LYS A 164 1.34 -0.78 24.04
CA LYS A 164 2.21 -0.67 25.23
C LYS A 164 2.58 -2.04 25.81
N ALA A 165 1.64 -2.98 25.84
CA ALA A 165 1.94 -4.33 26.30
C ALA A 165 2.92 -5.07 25.35
N LEU A 166 2.76 -4.87 24.03
CA LEU A 166 3.61 -5.48 22.99
C LEU A 166 5.04 -4.92 22.96
N GLU A 167 5.32 -3.76 23.56
CA GLU A 167 6.69 -3.26 23.76
C GLU A 167 7.53 -4.21 24.63
N VAL A 168 6.90 -4.84 25.63
CA VAL A 168 7.54 -5.82 26.53
C VAL A 168 7.32 -7.25 26.05
N GLY A 169 6.13 -7.55 25.51
CA GLY A 169 5.75 -8.88 25.01
C GLY A 169 5.62 -8.98 23.48
N PRO A 170 6.68 -8.71 22.69
CA PRO A 170 6.58 -8.63 21.22
C PRO A 170 6.25 -9.97 20.54
N ASN A 171 6.41 -11.10 21.23
CA ASN A 171 6.08 -12.43 20.71
C ASN A 171 4.69 -12.93 21.13
N SER A 172 3.95 -12.14 21.91
CA SER A 172 2.60 -12.52 22.34
C SER A 172 1.64 -12.56 21.16
N ALA A 173 1.28 -13.77 20.73
CA ALA A 173 0.26 -13.96 19.70
C ALA A 173 -1.10 -13.43 20.17
N GLU A 174 -1.48 -13.73 21.42
CA GLU A 174 -2.75 -13.29 22.02
C GLU A 174 -2.91 -11.76 22.00
N LEU A 175 -1.89 -10.99 22.42
CA LEU A 175 -1.96 -9.53 22.41
C LEU A 175 -2.02 -8.96 20.99
N ARG A 176 -1.37 -9.62 20.02
CA ARG A 176 -1.44 -9.22 18.61
C ARG A 176 -2.81 -9.50 18.02
N GLU A 177 -3.41 -10.66 18.32
CA GLU A 177 -4.78 -10.96 17.91
C GLU A 177 -5.77 -9.98 18.54
N LEU A 178 -5.62 -9.67 19.82
CA LEU A 178 -6.39 -8.61 20.50
C LEU A 178 -6.28 -7.27 19.76
N ARG A 179 -5.06 -6.86 19.39
CA ARG A 179 -4.85 -5.60 18.67
C ARG A 179 -5.39 -5.65 17.25
N VAL A 180 -5.30 -6.79 16.55
CA VAL A 180 -5.93 -7.01 15.25
C VAL A 180 -7.44 -6.82 15.34
N GLU A 181 -8.10 -7.41 16.34
CA GLU A 181 -9.54 -7.25 16.54
C GLU A 181 -9.92 -5.79 16.79
N CYS A 182 -9.21 -5.11 17.70
CA CYS A 182 -9.48 -3.71 18.02
C CYS A 182 -9.18 -2.75 16.85
N ALA A 183 -8.08 -2.98 16.12
CA ALA A 183 -7.73 -2.19 14.93
C ALA A 183 -8.70 -2.44 13.76
N THR A 184 -9.23 -3.67 13.65
CA THR A 184 -10.28 -3.98 12.67
C THR A 184 -11.53 -3.15 12.91
N GLU A 185 -11.97 -2.99 14.16
CA GLU A 185 -13.13 -2.14 14.49
C GLU A 185 -12.92 -0.66 14.17
N LEU A 186 -11.67 -0.20 14.18
CA LEU A 186 -11.28 1.15 13.75
C LEU A 186 -11.16 1.30 12.22
N GLY A 187 -11.17 0.19 11.48
CA GLY A 187 -10.89 0.18 10.04
C GLY A 187 -9.42 0.44 9.69
N ASP A 188 -8.49 0.27 10.63
CA ASP A 188 -7.06 0.50 10.41
C ASP A 188 -6.41 -0.70 9.73
N VAL A 189 -6.43 -0.69 8.39
CA VAL A 189 -5.87 -1.75 7.54
C VAL A 189 -4.37 -1.93 7.75
N GLN A 190 -3.62 -0.85 8.00
CA GLN A 190 -2.16 -0.91 8.12
C GLN A 190 -1.73 -1.56 9.43
N ALA A 191 -2.37 -1.17 10.55
CA ALA A 191 -2.11 -1.81 11.84
C ALA A 191 -2.45 -3.32 11.80
N VAL A 192 -3.60 -3.66 11.21
CA VAL A 192 -4.01 -5.07 11.04
C VAL A 192 -3.01 -5.84 10.17
N TYR A 193 -2.58 -5.28 9.04
CA TYR A 193 -1.60 -5.92 8.16
C TYR A 193 -0.26 -6.17 8.86
N GLY A 194 0.23 -5.20 9.65
CA GLY A 194 1.46 -5.32 10.42
C GLY A 194 1.40 -6.45 11.46
N ASP A 195 0.31 -6.53 12.23
CA ASP A 195 0.16 -7.59 13.23
C ASP A 195 -0.06 -8.97 12.62
N LEU A 196 -0.86 -9.09 11.56
CA LEU A 196 -1.04 -10.35 10.85
C LEU A 196 0.28 -10.85 10.26
N SER A 197 1.14 -9.96 9.75
CA SER A 197 2.48 -10.30 9.26
C SER A 197 3.34 -10.89 10.36
N ARG A 198 3.29 -10.29 11.57
CA ARG A 198 4.02 -10.83 12.72
C ARG A 198 3.42 -12.16 13.20
N LEU A 199 2.10 -12.29 13.25
CA LEU A 199 1.42 -13.55 13.60
C LEU A 199 1.76 -14.68 12.62
N ALA A 200 1.82 -14.41 11.32
CA ALA A 200 2.27 -15.37 10.32
C ALA A 200 3.72 -15.84 10.54
N SER A 201 4.60 -14.98 11.07
CA SER A 201 5.97 -15.35 11.43
C SER A 201 6.06 -16.14 12.74
N LEU A 202 5.17 -15.87 13.70
CA LEU A 202 5.11 -16.57 14.99
C LEU A 202 4.45 -17.94 14.87
N ASN A 203 3.50 -18.09 13.95
CA ASN A 203 2.84 -19.35 13.64
C ASN A 203 2.88 -19.65 12.13
N PRO A 204 4.04 -20.10 11.60
CA PRO A 204 4.19 -20.33 10.16
C PRO A 204 3.32 -21.45 9.60
N SER A 205 2.90 -22.41 10.44
CA SER A 205 1.98 -23.49 10.06
C SER A 205 0.54 -23.02 9.84
N SER A 206 0.16 -21.83 10.33
CA SER A 206 -1.18 -21.30 10.15
C SER A 206 -1.40 -20.85 8.71
N THR A 207 -2.42 -21.39 8.06
CA THR A 207 -2.86 -20.94 6.73
C THR A 207 -3.70 -19.67 6.79
N LEU A 208 -4.29 -19.36 7.96
CA LEU A 208 -5.22 -18.24 8.15
C LEU A 208 -4.58 -16.89 7.90
N TYR A 209 -3.46 -16.59 8.56
CA TYR A 209 -2.85 -15.26 8.49
C TYR A 209 -2.28 -14.95 7.09
N PRO A 210 -1.54 -15.87 6.42
CA PRO A 210 -1.08 -15.64 5.05
C PRO A 210 -2.22 -15.43 4.06
N VAL A 211 -3.36 -16.12 4.22
CA VAL A 211 -4.55 -15.90 3.37
C VAL A 211 -5.15 -14.52 3.62
N LYS A 212 -5.35 -14.11 4.88
CA LYS A 212 -5.83 -12.75 5.21
C LYS A 212 -4.89 -11.68 4.66
N LEU A 213 -3.58 -11.84 4.86
CA LEU A 213 -2.56 -10.93 4.32
C LEU A 213 -2.64 -10.83 2.80
N THR A 214 -2.82 -11.96 2.11
CA THR A 214 -2.98 -11.99 0.65
C THR A 214 -4.21 -11.20 0.21
N TYR A 215 -5.36 -11.36 0.86
CA TYR A 215 -6.56 -10.58 0.54
C TYR A 215 -6.34 -9.09 0.76
N ILE A 216 -5.79 -8.69 1.90
CA ILE A 216 -5.53 -7.27 2.21
C ILE A 216 -4.53 -6.68 1.22
N SER A 217 -3.38 -7.32 1.04
CA SER A 217 -2.33 -6.83 0.14
C SER A 217 -2.78 -6.77 -1.32
N TYR A 218 -3.53 -7.76 -1.80
CA TYR A 218 -3.96 -7.79 -3.19
C TYR A 218 -5.13 -6.85 -3.46
N PHE A 219 -6.22 -6.94 -2.70
CA PHE A 219 -7.44 -6.19 -2.98
C PHE A 219 -7.36 -4.75 -2.45
N LEU A 220 -6.86 -4.54 -1.23
CA LEU A 220 -6.88 -3.21 -0.62
C LEU A 220 -5.65 -2.38 -0.97
N LEU A 221 -4.45 -2.98 -0.87
CA LEU A 221 -3.18 -2.25 -0.91
C LEU A 221 -2.41 -2.38 -2.24
N LYS A 222 -2.96 -3.11 -3.22
CA LYS A 222 -2.33 -3.38 -4.53
C LYS A 222 -0.82 -3.65 -4.44
N SER A 223 -0.43 -4.53 -3.52
CA SER A 223 0.96 -4.78 -3.16
C SER A 223 1.48 -6.10 -3.75
N ASP A 224 2.69 -6.07 -4.32
CA ASP A 224 3.39 -7.25 -4.86
C ASP A 224 3.63 -8.33 -3.79
N SER A 225 3.57 -7.97 -2.51
CA SER A 225 3.70 -8.89 -1.38
C SER A 225 2.61 -9.96 -1.34
N ALA A 226 1.45 -9.75 -1.99
CA ALA A 226 0.35 -10.71 -2.04
C ALA A 226 0.77 -12.09 -2.55
N ILE A 227 1.61 -12.13 -3.59
CA ILE A 227 2.12 -13.38 -4.16
C ILE A 227 3.09 -14.08 -3.19
N SER A 228 3.87 -13.31 -2.43
CA SER A 228 4.79 -13.87 -1.43
C SER A 228 4.02 -14.53 -0.29
N HIS A 229 2.97 -13.87 0.23
CA HIS A 229 2.13 -14.42 1.30
C HIS A 229 1.42 -15.71 0.89
N ILE A 230 0.84 -15.76 -0.32
CA ILE A 230 0.15 -16.97 -0.76
C ILE A 230 1.11 -18.12 -1.06
N LYS A 231 2.32 -17.82 -1.53
CA LYS A 231 3.40 -18.81 -1.67
C LYS A 231 3.85 -19.35 -0.32
N GLN A 232 3.96 -18.49 0.70
CA GLN A 232 4.25 -18.92 2.06
C GLN A 232 3.16 -19.89 2.55
N CYS A 233 1.87 -19.59 2.34
CA CYS A 233 0.82 -20.53 2.71
C CYS A 233 1.02 -21.91 2.06
N LEU A 234 1.24 -21.93 0.73
CA LEU A 234 1.42 -23.18 -0.02
C LEU A 234 2.72 -23.91 0.32
N HIS A 235 3.73 -23.22 0.86
CA HIS A 235 4.96 -23.85 1.32
C HIS A 235 4.72 -24.68 2.59
N TYR A 236 3.97 -24.13 3.55
CA TYR A 236 3.67 -24.82 4.82
C TYR A 236 2.51 -25.80 4.72
N ASP A 237 1.52 -25.52 3.86
CA ASP A 237 0.42 -26.43 3.54
C ASP A 237 0.20 -26.49 2.01
N PRO A 238 0.93 -27.39 1.32
CA PRO A 238 0.78 -27.61 -0.12
C PRO A 238 -0.59 -28.16 -0.52
N ASP A 239 -1.42 -28.64 0.42
CA ASP A 239 -2.73 -29.23 0.14
C ASP A 239 -3.93 -28.37 0.51
N SER A 240 -3.67 -27.23 1.14
CA SER A 240 -4.64 -26.19 1.45
C SER A 240 -5.51 -25.81 0.23
N LYS A 241 -6.80 -26.17 0.30
CA LYS A 241 -7.80 -25.79 -0.72
C LYS A 241 -7.96 -24.27 -0.80
N SER A 242 -7.98 -23.58 0.33
CA SER A 242 -8.13 -22.12 0.40
C SER A 242 -6.96 -21.42 -0.27
N CYS A 243 -5.72 -21.84 0.02
CA CYS A 243 -4.53 -21.23 -0.58
C CYS A 243 -4.40 -21.54 -2.07
N LYS A 244 -4.68 -22.78 -2.50
CA LYS A 244 -4.73 -23.14 -3.92
C LYS A 244 -5.78 -22.32 -4.68
N LYS A 245 -6.99 -22.16 -4.12
CA LYS A 245 -8.09 -21.41 -4.75
C LYS A 245 -7.73 -19.93 -4.90
N LEU A 246 -7.25 -19.29 -3.82
CA LEU A 246 -6.86 -17.88 -3.84
C LEU A 246 -5.68 -17.60 -4.77
N HIS A 247 -4.65 -18.45 -4.76
CA HIS A 247 -3.50 -18.32 -5.67
C HIS A 247 -3.92 -18.36 -7.15
N ARG A 248 -4.80 -19.31 -7.53
CA ARG A 248 -5.34 -19.39 -8.91
C ARG A 248 -6.17 -18.16 -9.26
N LEU A 249 -6.99 -17.69 -8.32
CA LEU A 249 -7.84 -16.51 -8.52
C LEU A 249 -6.99 -15.28 -8.86
N ILE A 250 -5.99 -14.97 -8.02
CA ILE A 250 -5.08 -13.83 -8.21
C ILE A 250 -4.30 -13.97 -9.52
N LYS A 251 -3.72 -15.14 -9.79
CA LYS A 251 -2.98 -15.38 -11.03
C LYS A 251 -3.83 -15.15 -12.29
N ASN A 252 -5.11 -15.50 -12.23
CA ASN A 252 -6.02 -15.27 -13.35
C ASN A 252 -6.30 -13.77 -13.54
N PHE A 253 -6.53 -13.03 -12.46
CA PHE A 253 -6.68 -11.57 -12.53
C PHE A 253 -5.42 -10.88 -13.07
N ASP A 254 -4.24 -11.25 -12.57
CA ASP A 254 -2.96 -10.69 -13.06
C ASP A 254 -2.77 -10.95 -14.56
N LYS A 255 -3.11 -12.15 -15.03
CA LYS A 255 -3.04 -12.51 -16.46
C LYS A 255 -3.98 -11.65 -17.31
N ASP A 256 -5.19 -11.40 -16.84
CA ASP A 256 -6.16 -10.59 -17.57
C ASP A 256 -5.75 -9.11 -17.56
N LEU A 257 -5.28 -8.60 -16.43
CA LEU A 257 -4.74 -7.25 -16.29
C LEU A 257 -3.53 -7.01 -17.19
N ALA A 258 -2.60 -7.96 -17.26
CA ALA A 258 -1.46 -7.87 -18.18
C ALA A 258 -1.91 -7.76 -19.65
N LYS A 259 -2.89 -8.57 -20.07
CA LYS A 259 -3.45 -8.48 -21.43
C LYS A 259 -4.15 -7.15 -21.69
N ILE A 260 -4.92 -6.66 -20.72
CA ILE A 260 -5.63 -5.38 -20.82
C ILE A 260 -4.62 -4.24 -20.99
N ARG A 261 -3.58 -4.19 -20.16
CA ARG A 261 -2.52 -3.17 -20.26
C ARG A 261 -1.89 -3.17 -21.65
N ASN A 262 -1.53 -4.34 -22.17
CA ASN A 262 -1.00 -4.48 -23.53
C ASN A 262 -1.98 -3.96 -24.61
N PHE A 263 -3.28 -4.26 -24.50
CA PHE A 263 -4.26 -3.75 -25.45
C PHE A 263 -4.46 -2.24 -25.34
N VAL A 264 -4.47 -1.68 -24.13
CA VAL A 264 -4.63 -0.24 -23.91
C VAL A 264 -3.41 0.53 -24.42
N GLU A 265 -2.20 0.04 -24.17
CA GLU A 265 -0.95 0.61 -24.69
C GLU A 265 -0.87 0.52 -26.22
N GLY A 266 -1.38 -0.57 -26.80
CA GLY A 266 -1.50 -0.75 -28.24
C GLY A 266 -2.68 0.00 -28.89
N ASN A 267 -3.44 0.82 -28.14
CA ASN A 267 -4.66 1.50 -28.60
C ASN A 267 -5.75 0.56 -29.15
N VAL A 268 -5.75 -0.71 -28.76
CA VAL A 268 -6.73 -1.74 -29.15
C VAL A 268 -7.86 -1.83 -28.11
N TYR A 269 -8.55 -0.72 -27.89
CA TYR A 269 -9.47 -0.56 -26.76
C TYR A 269 -10.67 -1.51 -26.78
N ARG A 270 -11.20 -1.84 -27.96
CA ARG A 270 -12.33 -2.78 -28.10
C ARG A 270 -11.98 -4.18 -27.59
N SER A 271 -10.73 -4.62 -27.76
CA SER A 271 -10.27 -5.91 -27.25
C SER A 271 -10.10 -5.89 -25.74
N ALA A 272 -9.62 -4.78 -25.16
CA ALA A 272 -9.57 -4.59 -23.72
C ALA A 272 -10.97 -4.64 -23.08
N ILE A 273 -11.93 -3.91 -23.66
CA ILE A 273 -13.33 -3.87 -23.20
C ILE A 273 -13.98 -5.26 -23.13
N LYS A 274 -13.69 -6.13 -24.11
CA LYS A 274 -14.20 -7.51 -24.11
C LYS A 274 -13.72 -8.35 -22.92
N ILE A 275 -12.57 -8.03 -22.32
CA ILE A 275 -12.07 -8.73 -21.12
C ILE A 275 -12.79 -8.22 -19.87
N PHE A 276 -13.16 -6.94 -19.83
CA PHE A 276 -13.92 -6.35 -18.72
C PHE A 276 -15.38 -6.82 -18.68
N GLU A 277 -16.04 -6.93 -19.85
CA GLU A 277 -17.47 -7.23 -19.98
C GLU A 277 -17.79 -8.73 -20.17
N GLY A 278 -19.07 -9.08 -19.92
CA GLY A 278 -19.64 -10.43 -20.05
C GLY A 278 -19.98 -11.04 -18.69
N GLU A 279 -20.80 -12.11 -18.67
CA GLU A 279 -21.22 -12.87 -17.46
C GLU A 279 -20.04 -13.54 -16.71
N SER A 280 -18.83 -13.41 -17.24
CA SER A 280 -17.57 -13.85 -16.61
C SER A 280 -16.44 -12.86 -16.90
N GLY A 281 -16.79 -11.61 -17.21
CA GLY A 281 -15.85 -10.52 -17.41
C GLY A 281 -15.03 -10.25 -16.14
N LEU A 282 -13.89 -9.60 -16.30
CA LEU A 282 -13.00 -9.27 -15.18
C LEU A 282 -13.72 -8.48 -14.08
N LEU A 283 -14.57 -7.52 -14.44
CA LEU A 283 -15.27 -6.67 -13.46
C LEU A 283 -16.19 -7.49 -12.56
N GLU A 284 -17.04 -8.34 -13.14
CA GLU A 284 -17.98 -9.16 -12.38
C GLU A 284 -17.27 -10.19 -11.51
N ARG A 285 -16.24 -10.86 -12.04
CA ARG A 285 -15.42 -11.81 -11.28
C ARG A 285 -14.69 -11.13 -10.12
N PHE A 286 -14.14 -9.94 -10.34
CA PHE A 286 -13.45 -9.19 -9.30
C PHE A 286 -14.41 -8.73 -8.21
N GLU A 287 -15.55 -8.14 -8.58
CA GLU A 287 -16.55 -7.67 -7.61
C GLU A 287 -17.11 -8.83 -6.79
N THR A 288 -17.39 -9.97 -7.42
CA THR A 288 -17.85 -11.19 -6.75
C THR A 288 -16.79 -11.74 -5.79
N ALA A 289 -15.51 -11.72 -6.18
CA ALA A 289 -14.41 -12.14 -5.31
C ALA A 289 -14.26 -11.21 -4.10
N LEU A 290 -14.39 -9.90 -4.30
CA LEU A 290 -14.35 -8.90 -3.23
C LEU A 290 -15.53 -9.08 -2.27
N ASP A 291 -16.75 -9.25 -2.80
CA ASP A 291 -17.96 -9.50 -1.99
C ASP A 291 -17.83 -10.80 -1.19
N SER A 292 -17.33 -11.88 -1.81
CA SER A 292 -17.12 -13.16 -1.14
C SER A 292 -16.09 -13.05 -0.01
N ALA A 293 -15.05 -12.23 -0.17
CA ALA A 293 -14.04 -12.02 0.87
C ALA A 293 -14.58 -11.29 2.10
N MET A 294 -15.67 -10.53 1.93
CA MET A 294 -16.38 -9.79 2.98
C MET A 294 -17.47 -10.59 3.71
N GLN A 295 -17.72 -11.83 3.27
CA GLN A 295 -18.66 -12.74 3.91
C GLN A 295 -17.90 -13.83 4.68
N PRO A 296 -18.50 -14.40 5.73
CA PRO A 296 -17.96 -15.58 6.38
C PRO A 296 -17.92 -16.75 5.39
N ASN A 297 -16.80 -17.45 5.32
CA ASN A 297 -16.69 -18.72 4.61
C ASN A 297 -17.36 -19.87 5.39
N GLU A 298 -17.23 -21.10 4.90
CA GLU A 298 -17.78 -22.31 5.55
C GLU A 298 -17.27 -22.49 7.00
N ASP A 299 -16.07 -21.99 7.31
CA ASP A 299 -15.44 -22.05 8.63
C ASP A 299 -15.75 -20.80 9.50
N GLY A 300 -16.63 -19.89 9.04
CA GLY A 300 -16.96 -18.64 9.73
C GLY A 300 -15.89 -17.55 9.65
N VAL A 301 -14.84 -17.76 8.85
CA VAL A 301 -13.73 -16.81 8.67
C VAL A 301 -14.12 -15.72 7.68
N ILE A 302 -13.93 -14.47 8.09
CA ILE A 302 -14.02 -13.27 7.23
C ILE A 302 -12.59 -12.85 6.87
N TYR A 303 -12.31 -12.68 5.58
CA TYR A 303 -10.97 -12.32 5.09
C TYR A 303 -10.77 -10.81 4.94
N LEU A 304 -11.81 -10.08 4.54
CA LEU A 304 -11.82 -8.62 4.45
C LEU A 304 -12.99 -8.07 5.26
N ASP A 305 -12.71 -7.44 6.38
CA ASP A 305 -13.77 -6.87 7.19
C ASP A 305 -14.42 -5.66 6.51
N LYS A 306 -15.75 -5.52 6.67
CA LYS A 306 -16.52 -4.39 6.14
C LYS A 306 -16.06 -3.05 6.73
N LYS A 307 -15.47 -3.07 7.93
CA LYS A 307 -14.88 -1.88 8.57
C LYS A 307 -13.75 -1.25 7.75
N PHE A 308 -13.07 -2.05 6.93
CA PHE A 308 -12.06 -1.55 5.99
C PHE A 308 -12.65 -0.80 4.79
N ARG A 309 -13.98 -0.82 4.64
CA ARG A 309 -14.72 -0.26 3.51
C ARG A 309 -14.13 -0.70 2.15
N PRO A 310 -14.02 -2.01 1.88
CA PRO A 310 -13.26 -2.50 0.72
C PRO A 310 -13.76 -1.99 -0.63
N LYS A 311 -15.05 -1.65 -0.76
CA LYS A 311 -15.61 -1.14 -2.01
C LYS A 311 -15.19 0.30 -2.28
N GLU A 312 -14.89 1.06 -1.25
CA GLU A 312 -14.53 2.48 -1.31
C GLU A 312 -13.01 2.71 -1.25
N THR A 313 -12.26 1.84 -0.58
CA THR A 313 -10.82 2.04 -0.30
C THR A 313 -9.90 1.13 -1.13
N SER A 314 -10.45 0.19 -1.90
CA SER A 314 -9.64 -0.77 -2.65
C SER A 314 -8.85 -0.11 -3.80
N GLU A 315 -7.53 -0.08 -3.65
CA GLU A 315 -6.62 0.40 -4.69
C GLU A 315 -6.65 -0.48 -5.95
N MET A 316 -6.82 -1.79 -5.79
CA MET A 316 -6.96 -2.72 -6.92
C MET A 316 -8.27 -2.47 -7.68
N ARG A 317 -9.36 -2.16 -6.97
CA ARG A 317 -10.63 -1.78 -7.59
C ARG A 317 -10.48 -0.48 -8.38
N LEU A 318 -9.79 0.51 -7.81
CA LEU A 318 -9.47 1.77 -8.50
C LEU A 318 -8.67 1.54 -9.77
N GLU A 319 -7.65 0.67 -9.73
CA GLU A 319 -6.87 0.32 -10.92
C GLU A 319 -7.72 -0.33 -12.02
N ILE A 320 -8.52 -1.34 -11.65
CA ILE A 320 -9.35 -2.07 -12.61
C ILE A 320 -10.35 -1.13 -13.28
N TYR A 321 -11.07 -0.32 -12.50
CA TYR A 321 -12.04 0.63 -13.03
C TYR A 321 -11.39 1.77 -13.80
N GLY A 322 -10.22 2.26 -13.37
CA GLY A 322 -9.44 3.25 -14.10
C GLY A 322 -8.99 2.75 -15.48
N LEU A 323 -8.51 1.51 -15.58
CA LEU A 323 -8.18 0.88 -16.86
C LEU A 323 -9.43 0.67 -17.73
N ALA A 324 -10.56 0.28 -17.14
CA ALA A 324 -11.82 0.14 -17.86
C ALA A 324 -12.32 1.48 -18.41
N CYS A 325 -12.25 2.55 -17.60
CA CYS A 325 -12.59 3.90 -17.99
C CYS A 325 -11.67 4.40 -19.11
N LYS A 326 -10.35 4.22 -18.98
CA LYS A 326 -9.37 4.58 -20.03
C LYS A 326 -9.66 3.86 -21.34
N ALA A 327 -9.92 2.55 -21.30
CA ALA A 327 -10.29 1.79 -22.48
C ALA A 327 -11.61 2.30 -23.10
N PHE A 328 -12.58 2.68 -22.27
CA PHE A 328 -13.84 3.23 -22.76
C PHE A 328 -13.66 4.60 -23.45
N ILE A 329 -12.93 5.52 -22.83
CA ILE A 329 -12.56 6.82 -23.42
C ILE A 329 -11.87 6.62 -24.77
N GLY A 330 -10.93 5.68 -24.84
CA GLY A 330 -10.19 5.37 -26.06
C GLY A 330 -11.07 4.96 -27.25
N THR A 331 -12.32 4.55 -27.02
CA THR A 331 -13.25 4.25 -28.12
C THR A 331 -13.79 5.49 -28.84
N GLY A 332 -13.70 6.68 -28.22
CA GLY A 332 -14.27 7.94 -28.70
C GLY A 332 -15.79 8.07 -28.54
N ASP A 333 -16.49 6.98 -28.20
CA ASP A 333 -17.95 6.96 -28.03
C ASP A 333 -18.37 6.78 -26.57
N LEU A 334 -18.57 7.91 -25.90
CA LEU A 334 -19.08 7.99 -24.52
C LEU A 334 -20.61 7.79 -24.38
N SER A 335 -21.35 7.42 -25.42
CA SER A 335 -22.81 7.28 -25.35
C SER A 335 -23.30 6.09 -24.50
N ASN A 336 -22.45 5.07 -24.34
CA ASN A 336 -22.81 3.85 -23.61
C ASN A 336 -22.85 4.10 -22.10
N LYS A 337 -24.07 4.23 -21.55
CA LYS A 337 -24.30 4.46 -20.11
C LYS A 337 -23.68 3.39 -19.20
N LYS A 338 -23.70 2.11 -19.62
CA LYS A 338 -23.15 1.01 -18.80
C LYS A 338 -21.64 1.14 -18.63
N ARG A 339 -20.92 1.53 -19.70
CA ARG A 339 -19.47 1.73 -19.67
C ARG A 339 -19.08 3.06 -19.04
N TYR A 340 -19.89 4.09 -19.24
CA TYR A 340 -19.68 5.38 -18.57
C TYR A 340 -19.71 5.23 -17.04
N LYS A 341 -20.53 4.31 -16.51
CA LYS A 341 -20.53 3.97 -15.08
C LYS A 341 -19.17 3.52 -14.54
N TRP A 342 -18.28 2.96 -15.37
CA TRP A 342 -16.92 2.61 -14.94
C TRP A 342 -16.11 3.85 -14.57
N CYS A 343 -16.26 4.92 -15.34
CA CYS A 343 -15.62 6.20 -15.06
C CYS A 343 -16.24 6.89 -13.83
N GLU A 344 -17.55 6.76 -13.64
CA GLU A 344 -18.23 7.25 -12.43
C GLU A 344 -17.69 6.54 -11.18
N ILE A 345 -17.61 5.20 -11.20
CA ILE A 345 -17.03 4.42 -10.09
C ILE A 345 -15.56 4.80 -9.87
N THR A 346 -14.80 5.07 -10.93
CA THR A 346 -13.41 5.53 -10.82
C THR A 346 -13.34 6.86 -10.04
N LEU A 347 -14.24 7.81 -10.32
CA LEU A 347 -14.32 9.09 -9.60
C LEU A 347 -14.90 8.97 -8.18
N GLU A 348 -15.76 7.97 -7.92
CA GLU A 348 -16.24 7.66 -6.56
C GLU A 348 -15.11 7.13 -5.67
N LEU A 349 -14.18 6.36 -6.25
CA LEU A 349 -13.00 5.82 -5.56
C LEU A 349 -11.90 6.88 -5.38
N ASP A 350 -11.68 7.70 -6.40
CA ASP A 350 -10.72 8.80 -6.38
C ASP A 350 -11.24 9.97 -7.24
N GLU A 351 -11.70 11.03 -6.57
CA GLU A 351 -12.24 12.22 -7.22
C GLU A 351 -11.22 13.00 -8.07
N ASN A 352 -9.92 12.73 -7.86
CA ASN A 352 -8.81 13.31 -8.62
C ASN A 352 -8.31 12.38 -9.73
N ASN A 353 -8.95 11.22 -9.93
CA ASN A 353 -8.51 10.27 -10.93
C ASN A 353 -8.56 10.88 -12.33
N VAL A 354 -7.40 10.90 -13.00
CA VAL A 354 -7.21 11.55 -14.30
C VAL A 354 -8.15 10.99 -15.36
N GLU A 355 -8.30 9.67 -15.46
CA GLU A 355 -9.12 9.04 -16.51
C GLU A 355 -10.61 9.32 -16.25
N GLY A 356 -11.05 9.26 -14.99
CA GLY A 356 -12.40 9.65 -14.60
C GLY A 356 -12.72 11.10 -14.97
N LEU A 357 -11.81 12.04 -14.67
CA LEU A 357 -11.97 13.46 -15.00
C LEU A 357 -11.99 13.71 -16.50
N ILE A 358 -11.16 13.00 -17.29
CA ILE A 358 -11.20 13.07 -18.76
C ILE A 358 -12.58 12.65 -19.28
N ALA A 359 -13.13 11.53 -18.81
CA ALA A 359 -14.43 11.05 -19.25
C ALA A 359 -15.55 12.07 -18.93
N ARG A 360 -15.51 12.65 -17.72
CA ARG A 360 -16.46 13.69 -17.30
C ARG A 360 -16.33 14.95 -18.16
N GLY A 361 -15.11 15.43 -18.38
CA GLY A 361 -14.83 16.59 -19.22
C GLY A 361 -15.30 16.39 -20.65
N GLU A 362 -15.00 15.24 -21.27
CA GLU A 362 -15.49 14.92 -22.60
C GLU A 362 -17.01 14.85 -22.70
N LYS A 363 -17.70 14.32 -21.69
CA LYS A 363 -19.17 14.30 -21.65
C LYS A 363 -19.74 15.72 -21.56
N LEU A 364 -19.18 16.57 -20.71
CA LEU A 364 -19.56 17.98 -20.60
C LEU A 364 -19.37 18.73 -21.92
N LEU A 365 -18.30 18.43 -22.67
CA LEU A 365 -18.11 18.98 -24.02
C LEU A 365 -19.20 18.54 -25.00
N LYS A 366 -19.68 17.30 -24.90
CA LYS A 366 -20.81 16.81 -25.72
C LYS A 366 -22.14 17.44 -25.31
N ASP A 367 -22.30 17.73 -24.03
CA ASP A 367 -23.48 18.40 -23.46
C ASP A 367 -23.39 19.94 -23.60
N GLU A 368 -22.39 20.46 -24.33
CA GLU A 368 -22.13 21.90 -24.57
C GLU A 368 -21.92 22.73 -23.29
N ASN A 369 -21.62 22.08 -22.17
CA ASN A 369 -21.28 22.74 -20.91
C ASN A 369 -19.77 23.05 -20.86
N TYR A 370 -19.34 23.99 -21.72
CA TYR A 370 -17.93 24.24 -21.99
C TYR A 370 -17.16 24.81 -20.78
N GLU A 371 -17.78 25.66 -19.97
CA GLU A 371 -17.14 26.27 -18.79
C GLU A 371 -16.74 25.20 -17.77
N GLU A 372 -17.68 24.32 -17.44
CA GLU A 372 -17.44 23.22 -16.52
C GLU A 372 -16.48 22.19 -17.12
N ALA A 373 -16.55 21.95 -18.44
CA ALA A 373 -15.62 21.06 -19.12
C ALA A 373 -14.17 21.54 -19.02
N VAL A 374 -13.91 22.84 -19.22
CA VAL A 374 -12.57 23.44 -19.06
C VAL A 374 -12.08 23.22 -17.63
N ARG A 375 -12.89 23.57 -16.62
CA ARG A 375 -12.53 23.41 -15.21
C ARG A 375 -12.15 21.97 -14.85
N VAL A 376 -12.94 21.00 -15.30
CA VAL A 376 -12.71 19.57 -15.02
C VAL A 376 -11.45 19.06 -15.74
N LEU A 377 -11.22 19.46 -16.98
CA LEU A 377 -10.05 19.02 -17.75
C LEU A 377 -8.75 19.70 -17.27
N GLU A 378 -8.82 20.94 -16.79
CA GLU A 378 -7.68 21.59 -16.14
C GLU A 378 -7.29 20.87 -14.85
N ARG A 379 -8.28 20.51 -14.00
CA ARG A 379 -8.05 19.66 -12.82
C ARG A 379 -7.43 18.32 -13.23
N ALA A 380 -7.88 17.71 -14.32
CA ALA A 380 -7.29 16.48 -14.83
C ALA A 380 -5.81 16.68 -15.20
N PHE A 381 -5.48 17.78 -15.91
CA PHE A 381 -4.11 18.09 -16.32
C PHE A 381 -3.19 18.36 -15.12
N GLU A 382 -3.67 19.07 -14.11
CA GLU A 382 -2.93 19.32 -12.87
C GLU A 382 -2.61 18.03 -12.13
N ASN A 383 -3.56 17.10 -12.02
CA ASN A 383 -3.36 15.78 -11.42
C ASN A 383 -2.37 14.89 -12.21
N THR A 384 -1.99 15.26 -13.43
CA THR A 384 -0.87 14.62 -14.16
C THR A 384 0.49 15.24 -13.88
N GLY A 385 0.57 16.24 -13.00
CA GLY A 385 1.76 17.08 -12.83
C GLY A 385 2.04 17.94 -14.06
N ARG A 386 1.01 18.21 -14.89
CA ARG A 386 1.12 18.97 -16.15
C ARG A 386 2.06 18.33 -17.19
N THR A 387 2.17 16.99 -17.19
CA THR A 387 3.10 16.25 -18.06
C THR A 387 2.43 15.55 -19.24
N ARG A 388 1.13 15.24 -19.15
CA ARG A 388 0.41 14.46 -20.16
C ARG A 388 -0.09 15.33 -21.32
N GLN A 389 0.56 15.21 -22.48
CA GLN A 389 0.22 15.97 -23.68
C GLN A 389 -1.20 15.68 -24.20
N ASP A 390 -1.67 14.44 -24.08
CA ASP A 390 -3.02 14.06 -24.49
C ASP A 390 -4.09 14.82 -23.69
N VAL A 391 -3.85 15.08 -22.40
CA VAL A 391 -4.74 15.86 -21.54
C VAL A 391 -4.65 17.35 -21.86
N LEU A 392 -3.46 17.88 -22.11
CA LEU A 392 -3.28 19.28 -22.53
C LEU A 392 -4.06 19.57 -23.83
N ASN A 393 -3.98 18.68 -24.82
CA ASN A 393 -4.73 18.83 -26.07
C ASN A 393 -6.25 18.91 -25.84
N ARG A 394 -6.76 18.21 -24.81
CA ARG A 394 -8.18 18.23 -24.43
C ARG A 394 -8.57 19.54 -23.75
N VAL A 395 -7.72 20.07 -22.86
CA VAL A 395 -7.90 21.38 -22.24
C VAL A 395 -7.96 22.47 -23.31
N GLN A 396 -6.99 22.48 -24.24
CA GLN A 396 -6.97 23.45 -25.34
C GLN A 396 -8.21 23.35 -26.23
N LYS A 397 -8.67 22.14 -26.53
CA LYS A 397 -9.93 21.93 -27.26
C LYS A 397 -11.12 22.51 -26.50
N ALA A 398 -11.22 22.27 -25.20
CA ALA A 398 -12.31 22.78 -24.37
C ALA A 398 -12.31 24.32 -24.29
N GLN A 399 -11.14 24.93 -24.09
CA GLN A 399 -10.98 26.39 -24.07
C GLN A 399 -11.35 27.02 -25.41
N ARG A 400 -10.98 26.39 -26.53
CA ARG A 400 -11.37 26.82 -27.87
C ARG A 400 -12.89 26.81 -28.05
N LEU A 401 -13.54 25.71 -27.68
CA LEU A 401 -14.99 25.58 -27.76
C LEU A 401 -15.71 26.59 -26.86
N LEU A 402 -15.19 26.85 -25.67
CA LEU A 402 -15.71 27.90 -24.77
C LEU A 402 -15.57 29.30 -25.39
N LYS A 403 -14.43 29.62 -26.01
CA LYS A 403 -14.23 30.91 -26.66
C LYS A 403 -15.20 31.07 -27.84
N GLN A 404 -15.37 30.03 -28.65
CA GLN A 404 -16.35 29.99 -29.74
C GLN A 404 -17.80 30.15 -29.24
N SER A 405 -18.17 29.53 -28.11
CA SER A 405 -19.55 29.60 -27.59
C SER A 405 -19.91 30.98 -27.04
N ARG A 406 -18.92 31.80 -26.68
CA ARG A 406 -19.08 33.17 -26.19
C ARG A 406 -19.07 34.22 -27.30
N GLN A 407 -18.60 33.85 -28.49
CA GLN A 407 -18.49 34.75 -29.65
C GLN A 407 -19.80 34.87 -30.41
N LYS A 408 -19.96 36.01 -31.11
CA LYS A 408 -21.05 36.18 -32.09
C LYS A 408 -20.91 35.11 -33.18
N ASP A 409 -21.98 34.37 -33.47
CA ASP A 409 -21.96 33.36 -34.53
C ASP A 409 -22.19 33.99 -35.91
N TYR A 410 -21.09 34.32 -36.61
CA TYR A 410 -21.14 34.94 -37.94
C TYR A 410 -21.78 34.04 -39.00
N TYR A 411 -21.68 32.72 -38.87
CA TYR A 411 -22.35 31.77 -39.77
C TYR A 411 -23.86 31.84 -39.60
N LYS A 412 -24.33 31.95 -38.35
CA LYS A 412 -25.75 32.16 -38.03
C LYS A 412 -26.25 33.52 -38.53
N VAL A 413 -25.42 34.57 -38.45
CA VAL A 413 -25.76 35.91 -39.00
C VAL A 413 -25.95 35.86 -40.52
N LEU A 414 -25.10 35.13 -41.25
CA LEU A 414 -25.23 34.94 -42.71
C LEU A 414 -26.23 33.83 -43.11
N GLY A 415 -26.71 33.02 -42.15
CA GLY A 415 -27.65 31.92 -42.40
C GLY A 415 -27.03 30.76 -43.18
N VAL A 416 -25.75 30.45 -42.96
CA VAL A 416 -25.00 29.38 -43.64
C VAL A 416 -24.47 28.37 -42.62
N PRO A 417 -24.24 27.10 -43.01
CA PRO A 417 -23.57 26.14 -42.13
C PRO A 417 -22.08 26.49 -41.96
N ARG A 418 -21.45 26.02 -40.88
CA ARG A 418 -20.04 26.31 -40.55
C ARG A 418 -19.05 25.76 -41.58
N ASP A 419 -19.42 24.71 -42.31
CA ASP A 419 -18.63 24.10 -43.38
C ASP A 419 -18.86 24.77 -44.76
N ALA A 420 -19.59 25.88 -44.82
CA ALA A 420 -19.87 26.58 -46.07
C ALA A 420 -18.59 27.04 -46.78
N ASP A 421 -18.54 26.78 -48.09
CA ASP A 421 -17.48 27.25 -48.97
C ASP A 421 -17.61 28.77 -49.23
N GLU A 422 -16.52 29.39 -49.70
CA GLU A 422 -16.45 30.84 -49.93
C GLU A 422 -17.56 31.33 -50.88
N ARG A 423 -17.91 30.52 -51.89
CA ARG A 423 -18.98 30.83 -52.84
C ARG A 423 -20.34 30.87 -52.17
N THR A 424 -20.62 29.93 -51.27
CA THR A 424 -21.87 29.86 -50.50
C THR A 424 -21.98 31.04 -49.55
N ILE A 425 -20.90 31.37 -48.83
CA ILE A 425 -20.81 32.54 -47.94
C ILE A 425 -21.12 33.83 -48.71
N LYS A 426 -20.46 34.06 -49.86
CA LYS A 426 -20.67 35.23 -50.71
C LYS A 426 -22.09 35.33 -51.28
N LYS A 427 -22.67 34.20 -51.67
CA LYS A 427 -24.05 34.15 -52.17
C LYS A 427 -25.06 34.45 -51.06
N ALA A 428 -24.85 33.91 -49.86
CA ALA A 428 -25.70 34.15 -48.70
C ALA A 428 -25.65 35.61 -48.26
N PHE A 429 -24.45 36.21 -48.17
CA PHE A 429 -24.28 37.63 -47.88
C PHE A 429 -25.04 38.51 -48.87
N ARG A 430 -24.86 38.33 -50.18
CA ARG A 430 -25.57 39.12 -51.21
C ARG A 430 -27.10 39.02 -51.08
N LYS A 431 -27.61 37.85 -50.70
CA LYS A 431 -29.04 37.63 -50.50
C LYS A 431 -29.53 38.32 -49.23
N ALA A 432 -28.80 38.19 -48.13
CA ALA A 432 -29.15 38.80 -46.84
C ALA A 432 -29.05 40.33 -46.89
N ALA A 433 -28.00 40.88 -47.51
CA ALA A 433 -27.78 42.31 -47.65
C ALA A 433 -28.91 43.03 -48.40
N LYS A 434 -29.47 42.38 -49.43
CA LYS A 434 -30.63 42.92 -50.18
C LYS A 434 -31.89 43.09 -49.33
N VAL A 435 -32.06 42.30 -48.28
CA VAL A 435 -33.24 42.32 -47.40
C VAL A 435 -32.98 43.18 -46.16
N ALA A 436 -31.71 43.36 -45.79
CA ALA A 436 -31.29 44.18 -44.64
C ALA A 436 -31.10 45.67 -44.98
N HIS A 437 -31.21 46.08 -46.25
CA HIS A 437 -31.06 47.47 -46.66
C HIS A 437 -32.22 48.36 -46.11
N PRO A 438 -31.95 49.56 -45.56
CA PRO A 438 -32.97 50.42 -44.95
C PRO A 438 -34.17 50.73 -45.86
N ASP A 439 -33.92 50.93 -47.16
CA ASP A 439 -34.94 51.26 -48.17
C ASP A 439 -36.02 50.17 -48.40
N VAL A 440 -35.78 48.94 -47.95
CA VAL A 440 -36.70 47.79 -48.10
C VAL A 440 -37.17 47.22 -46.76
N GLY A 441 -37.01 47.98 -45.67
CA GLY A 441 -37.50 47.63 -44.33
C GLY A 441 -36.48 46.92 -43.43
N GLY A 442 -35.19 46.96 -43.78
CA GLY A 442 -34.09 46.54 -42.92
C GLY A 442 -33.68 47.60 -41.88
N SER A 443 -32.66 47.31 -41.08
CA SER A 443 -32.05 48.26 -40.14
C SER A 443 -30.55 48.36 -40.39
N GLU A 444 -29.97 49.54 -40.14
CA GLU A 444 -28.52 49.76 -40.23
C GLU A 444 -27.74 48.76 -39.37
N GLU A 445 -28.24 48.43 -38.18
CA GLU A 445 -27.66 47.44 -37.28
C GLU A 445 -27.58 46.04 -37.91
N LYS A 446 -28.63 45.60 -38.62
CA LYS A 446 -28.62 44.30 -39.32
C LYS A 446 -27.63 44.29 -40.48
N MET A 447 -27.52 45.41 -41.20
CA MET A 447 -26.58 45.53 -42.30
C MET A 447 -25.13 45.59 -41.79
N ALA A 448 -24.88 46.28 -40.68
CA ALA A 448 -23.59 46.30 -40.00
C ALA A 448 -23.17 44.88 -39.57
N ALA A 449 -24.06 44.12 -38.93
CA ALA A 449 -23.78 42.74 -38.52
C ALA A 449 -23.51 41.80 -39.72
N LEU A 450 -24.22 41.96 -40.84
CA LEU A 450 -23.97 41.18 -42.06
C LEU A 450 -22.62 41.51 -42.71
N ASN A 451 -22.24 42.79 -42.72
CA ASN A 451 -20.94 43.22 -43.22
C ASN A 451 -19.80 42.70 -42.34
N GLU A 452 -19.93 42.85 -41.02
CA GLU A 452 -19.00 42.31 -40.01
C GLU A 452 -18.81 40.80 -40.21
N ALA A 453 -19.90 40.05 -40.35
CA ALA A 453 -19.87 38.60 -40.57
C ALA A 453 -19.23 38.22 -41.91
N TYR A 454 -19.50 38.96 -42.99
CA TYR A 454 -18.93 38.67 -44.30
C TYR A 454 -17.45 39.01 -44.39
N GLU A 455 -17.00 40.10 -43.75
CA GLU A 455 -15.59 40.48 -43.68
C GLU A 455 -14.75 39.36 -43.03
N VAL A 456 -15.19 38.84 -41.88
CA VAL A 456 -14.48 37.76 -41.18
C VAL A 456 -14.54 36.44 -41.94
N LEU A 457 -15.69 36.06 -42.50
CA LEU A 457 -15.88 34.74 -43.11
C LEU A 457 -15.42 34.63 -44.58
N SER A 458 -15.24 35.76 -45.27
CA SER A 458 -14.80 35.77 -46.68
C SER A 458 -13.29 35.71 -46.84
N ASP A 459 -12.52 36.10 -45.82
CA ASP A 459 -11.07 35.98 -45.80
C ASP A 459 -10.64 34.64 -45.17
N PRO A 460 -9.84 33.79 -45.85
CA PRO A 460 -9.44 32.49 -45.32
C PRO A 460 -8.65 32.54 -44.01
N GLU A 461 -7.83 33.57 -43.79
CA GLU A 461 -7.02 33.71 -42.58
C GLU A 461 -7.87 34.17 -41.41
N LEU A 462 -8.73 35.18 -41.61
CA LEU A 462 -9.68 35.64 -40.59
C LEU A 462 -10.71 34.56 -40.23
N LYS A 463 -11.21 33.82 -41.22
CA LYS A 463 -12.09 32.67 -41.00
C LYS A 463 -11.40 31.60 -40.17
N ALA A 464 -10.15 31.26 -40.50
CA ALA A 464 -9.39 30.26 -39.73
C ALA A 464 -9.11 30.73 -38.30
N ARG A 465 -8.82 32.02 -38.08
CA ARG A 465 -8.67 32.60 -36.74
C ARG A 465 -9.99 32.50 -35.96
N TYR A 466 -11.10 32.94 -36.56
CA TYR A 466 -12.43 32.88 -35.98
C TYR A 466 -12.85 31.43 -35.66
N ASP A 467 -12.61 30.49 -36.56
CA ASP A 467 -12.86 29.06 -36.35
C ASP A 467 -11.93 28.45 -35.29
N ASN A 468 -10.82 29.08 -34.96
CA ASN A 468 -9.98 28.74 -33.80
C ASN A 468 -10.41 29.47 -32.51
N GLY A 469 -11.58 30.13 -32.55
CA GLY A 469 -12.11 30.91 -31.46
C GLY A 469 -11.45 32.28 -31.34
N ASP A 470 -10.75 32.81 -32.33
CA ASP A 470 -10.16 34.16 -32.31
C ASP A 470 -10.99 35.12 -33.15
N ASP A 471 -11.91 35.85 -32.52
CA ASP A 471 -12.78 36.83 -33.20
C ASP A 471 -12.02 38.15 -33.45
N PRO A 472 -11.72 38.49 -34.73
CA PRO A 472 -10.95 39.69 -35.09
C PRO A 472 -11.65 41.01 -34.73
N ASN A 473 -12.96 41.00 -34.54
CA ASN A 473 -13.78 42.18 -34.33
C ASN A 473 -14.30 42.30 -32.88
N ASP A 474 -13.83 41.43 -31.97
CA ASP A 474 -14.22 41.46 -30.56
C ASP A 474 -13.57 42.65 -29.82
N PRO A 475 -14.36 43.63 -29.32
CA PRO A 475 -13.83 44.80 -28.63
C PRO A 475 -13.10 44.48 -27.32
N HIS A 476 -13.34 43.29 -26.74
CA HIS A 476 -12.78 42.89 -25.45
C HIS A 476 -11.51 42.04 -25.56
N GLN A 477 -11.10 41.64 -26.75
CA GLN A 477 -9.87 40.85 -26.96
C GLN A 477 -8.57 41.68 -26.88
N GLY A 478 -8.65 43.01 -26.85
CA GLY A 478 -7.50 43.90 -26.62
C GLY A 478 -6.99 43.96 -25.17
N ALA A 479 -7.64 43.30 -24.21
CA ALA A 479 -7.29 43.39 -22.78
C ALA A 479 -7.12 42.02 -22.07
N GLY A 480 -7.01 40.92 -22.81
CA GLY A 480 -6.85 39.57 -22.25
C GLY A 480 -5.39 39.10 -22.28
N HIS A 481 -4.71 39.16 -21.13
CA HIS A 481 -3.40 38.55 -20.94
C HIS A 481 -3.44 37.06 -21.32
N ASN A 482 -2.55 36.67 -22.22
CA ASN A 482 -2.22 35.27 -22.49
C ASN A 482 -1.30 34.80 -21.33
N PRO A 483 -1.74 33.96 -20.37
CA PRO A 483 -0.95 33.69 -19.16
C PRO A 483 0.28 32.80 -19.40
N PHE A 484 0.49 32.34 -20.63
CA PHE A 484 1.49 31.32 -20.96
C PHE A 484 2.44 31.70 -22.10
N ALA A 485 2.46 32.97 -22.51
CA ALA A 485 3.42 33.46 -23.49
C ALA A 485 4.64 34.13 -22.83
N HIS A 486 5.30 33.47 -21.85
CA HIS A 486 6.71 33.74 -21.54
C HIS A 486 7.36 32.58 -20.74
N HIS A 487 8.65 32.42 -20.99
CA HIS A 487 9.61 31.40 -20.57
C HIS A 487 9.48 30.79 -19.17
N GLY A 488 9.98 29.56 -19.07
CA GLY A 488 10.28 28.88 -17.81
C GLY A 488 11.08 29.75 -16.83
N GLY A 489 10.67 29.66 -15.58
CA GLY A 489 11.22 30.42 -14.45
C GLY A 489 10.10 30.60 -13.44
N GLY A 490 10.36 30.24 -12.18
CA GLY A 490 9.32 30.03 -11.16
C GLY A 490 8.43 31.25 -10.89
N MET A 491 7.18 30.96 -10.51
CA MET A 491 6.24 31.93 -9.98
C MET A 491 6.48 32.12 -8.48
N PRO A 492 6.37 33.35 -7.93
CA PRO A 492 5.90 33.54 -6.58
C PRO A 492 4.52 34.21 -6.59
N PHE A 493 3.65 33.68 -5.72
CA PHE A 493 2.30 34.14 -5.45
C PHE A 493 2.24 35.60 -4.93
N GLN A 494 1.14 36.27 -5.26
CA GLN A 494 0.77 37.62 -4.84
C GLN A 494 0.50 37.74 -3.33
N PHE A 495 0.79 38.91 -2.76
CA PHE A 495 0.10 39.42 -1.58
C PHE A 495 -0.55 40.77 -1.88
N PHE A 496 -1.80 40.90 -1.47
CA PHE A 496 -2.70 42.03 -1.62
C PHE A 496 -2.37 43.08 -0.54
N GLN A 497 -1.92 44.29 -0.90
CA GLN A 497 -2.09 45.44 -0.01
C GLN A 497 -2.23 46.76 -0.78
N GLN A 498 -3.39 47.36 -0.55
CA GLN A 498 -3.92 48.60 -1.07
C GLN A 498 -3.10 49.80 -0.56
N GLY A 499 -2.81 50.75 -1.47
CA GLY A 499 -1.93 51.88 -1.22
C GLY A 499 -2.51 52.99 -0.34
N GLY A 500 -1.61 53.75 0.28
CA GLY A 500 -1.88 55.01 0.96
C GLY A 500 -0.61 55.85 1.17
N GLY A 501 -0.42 56.86 0.31
CA GLY A 501 0.02 58.21 0.68
C GLY A 501 1.46 58.51 1.16
N PHE A 502 2.16 59.31 0.32
CA PHE A 502 3.04 60.45 0.68
C PHE A 502 4.46 60.18 1.27
N PRO A 503 5.42 61.14 1.21
CA PRO A 503 6.65 61.01 0.45
C PRO A 503 7.95 61.24 1.25
N GLY A 504 9.06 60.73 0.73
CA GLY A 504 10.40 61.24 1.04
C GLY A 504 11.11 60.56 2.22
N GLY A 505 12.41 60.32 2.03
CA GLY A 505 13.31 59.88 3.09
C GLY A 505 14.47 59.03 2.60
N GLN A 506 15.56 59.71 2.26
CA GLN A 506 16.97 59.29 2.27
C GLN A 506 17.32 57.78 2.39
N PHE A 507 18.07 57.29 1.39
CA PHE A 507 19.18 56.34 1.63
C PHE A 507 20.28 57.07 2.46
N PRO A 508 20.98 56.39 3.39
CA PRO A 508 22.13 55.60 2.96
C PRO A 508 22.47 54.36 3.80
N GLY A 509 23.16 53.41 3.16
CA GLY A 509 24.36 52.85 3.80
C GLY A 509 24.43 51.32 3.96
N GLY A 510 25.52 50.76 3.40
CA GLY A 510 26.24 49.58 3.90
C GLY A 510 25.57 48.24 3.58
N GLY A 511 26.17 47.30 2.85
CA GLY A 511 27.59 46.99 2.78
C GLY A 511 27.80 45.58 3.32
N GLY A 512 28.55 44.77 2.57
CA GLY A 512 29.24 43.59 3.12
C GLY A 512 28.49 42.27 3.01
N GLY A 513 28.87 41.47 2.02
CA GLY A 513 28.52 40.06 1.98
C GLY A 513 29.38 39.20 2.91
N GLN A 514 29.02 37.94 3.05
CA GLN A 514 29.97 36.83 3.23
C GLN A 514 29.27 35.50 2.92
N LYS A 515 29.89 34.74 2.02
CA LYS A 515 29.61 33.33 1.76
C LYS A 515 30.39 32.50 2.78
N PHE A 516 29.73 31.57 3.46
CA PHE A 516 30.39 30.54 4.25
C PHE A 516 30.44 29.23 3.48
N HIS A 517 31.65 28.77 3.19
CA HIS A 517 31.97 27.37 2.88
C HIS A 517 32.43 26.71 4.19
N PHE A 518 31.89 25.53 4.49
CA PHE A 518 32.51 24.61 5.45
C PHE A 518 32.73 23.26 4.78
N GLN A 519 34.01 22.89 4.71
CA GLN A 519 34.53 21.56 4.53
C GLN A 519 35.23 21.23 5.84
N TRP A 520 35.10 20.00 6.34
CA TRP A 520 36.21 19.17 6.83
C TRP A 520 35.67 17.80 7.25
N GLY A 521 36.38 16.76 6.80
CA GLY A 521 36.23 15.39 7.28
C GLY A 521 37.21 15.08 8.41
N GLY A 522 36.92 13.98 9.10
CA GLY A 522 37.70 13.33 10.15
C GLY A 522 36.97 12.09 10.58
#